data_AF-A0A2W2DZ96-F1
#
_entry.id   AF-A0A2W2DZ96-F1
#
_cell.length_a   1.000
_cell.length_b   1.000
_cell.length_c   1.000
_cell.angle_alpha   90.00
_cell.angle_beta   90.00
_cell.angle_gamma   90.00
#
_symmetry.space_group_name_H-M   'P 1'
#
loop_
_entity.id
_entity.type
_entity.pdbx_description
1 polymer ?
#
loop_
_entity_poly.entity_id
_entity_poly.type
_entity_poly.pdbx_seq_one_letter_code
_entity_poly.pdbx_strand_id
1 'polypeptide(L)'
;MTDRNRERPLEERPEVAAAVDDETAVPQLMTGGGADRDTPAFAEPDERADRGGPTEDILADPYAAGTGATGTGTGAGGDNIRTGAEQPWEPEDLVMARGQDLTPENIERARRELNELGRAAIEKTVP
;
A
#
# COMPACT_ATOMS: atom_id res chain seq x y z
N MET A 1 56.27 -0.99 -6.05
CA MET A 1 56.07 -1.59 -7.38
C MET A 1 55.38 -2.94 -7.17
N THR A 2 54.05 -2.88 -7.24
CA THR A 2 53.00 -3.93 -7.21
C THR A 2 53.24 -5.22 -6.42
N ASP A 3 52.56 -5.33 -5.27
CA ASP A 3 52.13 -6.60 -4.67
C ASP A 3 51.10 -7.25 -5.61
N ARG A 4 51.61 -7.96 -6.63
CA ARG A 4 50.82 -8.51 -7.74
C ARG A 4 50.50 -10.00 -7.53
N ASN A 5 50.41 -10.44 -6.27
CA ASN A 5 50.22 -11.85 -5.91
C ASN A 5 49.08 -12.07 -4.90
N ARG A 6 48.09 -11.18 -4.82
CA ARG A 6 47.06 -11.24 -3.75
C ARG A 6 45.59 -11.19 -4.13
N GLU A 7 45.22 -11.10 -5.39
CA GLU A 7 43.80 -10.95 -5.77
C GLU A 7 43.44 -11.98 -6.83
N ARG A 8 43.34 -13.26 -6.43
CA ARG A 8 42.43 -14.12 -7.18
C ARG A 8 41.03 -13.56 -6.96
N PRO A 9 40.26 -13.31 -8.03
CA PRO A 9 38.88 -12.85 -7.89
C PRO A 9 38.10 -13.76 -6.95
N LEU A 10 37.13 -13.21 -6.24
CA LEU A 10 36.40 -13.94 -5.19
C LEU A 10 35.68 -15.18 -5.77
N GLU A 11 35.28 -15.12 -7.03
CA GLU A 11 34.69 -16.20 -7.82
C GLU A 11 35.65 -17.36 -8.12
N GLU A 12 36.96 -17.16 -8.08
CA GLU A 12 37.98 -18.21 -8.31
C GLU A 12 38.45 -18.89 -7.01
N ARG A 13 37.83 -18.55 -5.88
CA ARG A 13 38.15 -19.17 -4.60
C ARG A 13 37.53 -20.58 -4.53
N PRO A 14 38.26 -21.58 -4.03
CA PRO A 14 37.76 -22.95 -3.98
C PRO A 14 36.52 -23.10 -3.09
N GLU A 15 36.37 -22.25 -2.07
CA GLU A 15 35.16 -22.24 -1.23
C GLU A 15 33.92 -21.75 -2.01
N VAL A 16 34.10 -20.78 -2.92
CA VAL A 16 33.02 -20.23 -3.74
C VAL A 16 32.65 -21.22 -4.85
N ALA A 17 33.65 -21.85 -5.48
CA ALA A 17 33.42 -22.91 -6.47
C ALA A 17 32.65 -24.10 -5.87
N ALA A 18 33.02 -24.55 -4.66
CA ALA A 18 32.33 -25.63 -3.97
C ALA A 18 30.88 -25.27 -3.60
N ALA A 19 30.59 -24.01 -3.28
CA ALA A 19 29.23 -23.57 -2.99
C ALA A 19 28.33 -23.53 -4.24
N VAL A 20 28.89 -23.16 -5.40
CA VAL A 20 28.17 -23.17 -6.69
C VAL A 20 27.87 -24.61 -7.15
N ASP A 21 28.82 -25.53 -6.96
CA ASP A 21 28.62 -26.95 -7.29
C ASP A 21 27.62 -27.66 -6.36
N ASP A 22 27.40 -27.15 -5.14
CA ASP A 22 26.44 -27.68 -4.15
C ASP A 22 25.04 -27.04 -4.24
N GLU A 23 24.79 -26.15 -5.21
CA GLU A 23 23.43 -25.68 -5.51
C GLU A 23 22.61 -26.81 -6.16
N THR A 24 22.14 -27.76 -5.35
CA THR A 24 21.13 -28.71 -5.77
C THR A 24 19.82 -27.97 -6.03
N ALA A 25 19.54 -27.76 -7.30
CA ALA A 25 18.24 -27.31 -7.76
C ALA A 25 17.12 -28.21 -7.22
N VAL A 26 16.10 -27.61 -6.61
CA VAL A 26 14.88 -28.34 -6.21
C VAL A 26 14.09 -28.63 -7.49
N PRO A 27 13.92 -29.90 -7.92
CA PRO A 27 13.29 -30.21 -9.21
C PRO A 27 11.86 -29.67 -9.33
N GLN A 28 11.16 -29.51 -8.21
CA GLN A 28 9.81 -28.94 -8.14
C GLN A 28 9.77 -27.44 -8.45
N LEU A 29 10.89 -26.72 -8.35
CA LEU A 29 11.01 -25.29 -8.63
C LEU A 29 11.65 -25.00 -10.00
N MET A 30 12.17 -26.04 -10.67
CA MET A 30 12.71 -25.92 -12.02
C MET A 30 11.59 -25.96 -13.06
N THR A 31 10.77 -24.90 -13.09
CA THR A 31 9.85 -24.69 -14.21
C THR A 31 10.63 -24.18 -15.41
N GLY A 32 10.31 -24.65 -16.61
CA GLY A 32 10.94 -24.25 -17.88
C GLY A 32 10.72 -22.80 -18.33
N GLY A 33 10.56 -21.86 -17.39
CA GLY A 33 10.45 -20.41 -17.64
C GLY A 33 9.16 -19.93 -18.29
N GLY A 34 8.20 -20.83 -18.50
CA GLY A 34 6.87 -20.51 -19.01
C GLY A 34 5.89 -20.14 -17.91
N ALA A 35 4.75 -19.59 -18.31
CA ALA A 35 3.69 -19.28 -17.36
C ALA A 35 3.20 -20.54 -16.64
N ASP A 36 3.21 -20.51 -15.32
CA ASP A 36 2.69 -21.58 -14.46
C ASP A 36 1.87 -20.99 -13.29
N ARG A 37 1.55 -21.82 -12.31
CA ARG A 37 0.79 -21.42 -11.13
C ARG A 37 1.53 -20.38 -10.27
N ASP A 38 2.83 -20.54 -10.12
CA ASP A 38 3.68 -19.74 -9.26
C ASP A 38 4.40 -18.61 -10.04
N THR A 39 4.38 -18.68 -11.38
CA THR A 39 4.89 -17.69 -12.35
C THR A 39 3.79 -17.35 -13.36
N PRO A 40 2.79 -16.54 -13.00
CA PRO A 40 1.68 -16.22 -13.91
C PRO A 40 2.16 -15.32 -15.06
N ALA A 41 1.60 -15.51 -16.25
CA ALA A 41 1.67 -14.51 -17.32
C ALA A 41 0.66 -13.39 -17.03
N PHE A 42 1.12 -12.14 -17.10
CA PHE A 42 0.26 -10.98 -17.01
C PHE A 42 -0.36 -10.71 -18.39
N ALA A 43 -1.65 -10.41 -18.41
CA ALA A 43 -2.31 -9.97 -19.63
C ALA A 43 -1.91 -8.52 -19.93
N GLU A 44 -1.68 -8.21 -21.19
CA GLU A 44 -1.49 -6.83 -21.64
C GLU A 44 -2.79 -6.02 -21.47
N PRO A 45 -2.72 -4.69 -21.36
CA PRO A 45 -3.88 -3.84 -21.00
C PRO A 45 -5.14 -4.01 -21.87
N ASP A 46 -4.99 -4.48 -23.11
CA ASP A 46 -6.10 -4.71 -24.06
C ASP A 46 -6.41 -6.21 -24.29
N GLU A 47 -5.72 -7.12 -23.60
CA GLU A 47 -5.87 -8.56 -23.78
C GLU A 47 -6.78 -9.16 -22.69
N ARG A 48 -7.96 -9.65 -23.08
CA ARG A 48 -8.85 -10.33 -22.12
C ARG A 48 -8.31 -11.73 -21.85
N ALA A 49 -7.88 -11.98 -20.62
CA ALA A 49 -7.49 -13.32 -20.19
C ALA A 49 -8.69 -14.29 -20.32
N ASP A 50 -8.52 -15.36 -21.09
CA ASP A 50 -9.53 -16.40 -21.38
C ASP A 50 -9.87 -17.30 -20.18
N ARG A 51 -9.76 -16.79 -18.95
CA ARG A 51 -10.10 -17.53 -17.73
C ARG A 51 -11.53 -17.21 -17.30
N GLY A 52 -12.45 -17.91 -17.94
CA GLY A 52 -13.73 -18.40 -17.41
C GLY A 52 -14.50 -17.51 -16.42
N GLY A 53 -15.56 -16.88 -16.93
CA GLY A 53 -16.69 -16.34 -16.15
C GLY A 53 -16.52 -14.89 -15.69
N PRO A 54 -17.62 -14.16 -15.47
CA PRO A 54 -17.57 -12.80 -14.96
C PRO A 54 -17.05 -12.86 -13.52
N THR A 55 -15.76 -12.61 -13.34
CA THR A 55 -15.14 -12.42 -12.02
C THR A 55 -15.68 -11.15 -11.33
N GLU A 56 -16.53 -10.39 -12.03
CA GLU A 56 -17.34 -9.26 -11.58
C GLU A 56 -18.06 -9.54 -10.25
N ASP A 57 -18.60 -10.74 -10.07
CA ASP A 57 -19.30 -11.15 -8.84
C ASP A 57 -18.35 -11.55 -7.69
N ILE A 58 -17.10 -11.89 -8.01
CA ILE A 58 -16.08 -12.38 -7.06
C ILE A 58 -15.12 -11.26 -6.63
N LEU A 59 -14.88 -10.28 -7.50
CA LEU A 59 -14.12 -9.05 -7.26
C LEU A 59 -14.98 -7.92 -6.66
N ALA A 60 -16.18 -8.22 -6.19
CA ALA A 60 -16.90 -7.28 -5.33
C ALA A 60 -16.00 -6.97 -4.13
N ASP A 61 -15.45 -5.76 -4.12
CA ASP A 61 -14.52 -5.31 -3.09
C ASP A 61 -15.22 -5.43 -1.72
N PRO A 62 -14.68 -6.20 -0.76
CA PRO A 62 -15.25 -6.26 0.59
C PRO A 62 -15.23 -4.91 1.33
N TYR A 63 -14.50 -3.91 0.82
CA TYR A 63 -14.58 -2.50 1.23
C TYR A 63 -15.58 -1.66 0.42
N ALA A 64 -16.28 -2.23 -0.57
CA ALA A 64 -17.44 -1.61 -1.23
C ALA A 64 -18.70 -1.61 -0.34
N ALA A 65 -18.59 -2.02 0.92
CA ALA A 65 -19.55 -1.69 1.97
C ALA A 65 -19.55 -0.17 2.25
N GLY A 66 -20.02 0.62 1.28
CA GLY A 66 -20.10 2.07 1.38
C GLY A 66 -20.79 2.78 0.20
N THR A 67 -21.00 2.14 -0.94
CA THR A 67 -21.54 2.83 -2.13
C THR A 67 -22.55 2.01 -2.93
N GLY A 68 -23.67 1.67 -2.31
CA GLY A 68 -24.86 1.25 -3.07
C GLY A 68 -25.54 2.46 -3.72
N ALA A 69 -25.70 2.42 -5.05
CA ALA A 69 -26.64 3.13 -5.95
C ALA A 69 -26.94 4.64 -5.82
N THR A 70 -26.63 5.33 -4.72
CA THR A 70 -26.80 6.79 -4.56
C THR A 70 -25.47 7.55 -4.53
N GLY A 71 -24.35 6.88 -4.84
CA GLY A 71 -23.13 7.51 -5.35
C GLY A 71 -22.56 8.69 -4.52
N THR A 72 -22.39 8.53 -3.21
CA THR A 72 -21.68 9.53 -2.39
C THR A 72 -20.31 9.07 -1.89
N GLY A 73 -19.85 7.86 -2.25
CA GLY A 73 -18.48 7.43 -1.94
C GLY A 73 -17.51 7.77 -3.06
N THR A 74 -16.70 8.79 -2.77
CA THR A 74 -15.66 9.35 -3.63
C THR A 74 -14.43 8.45 -3.73
N GLY A 75 -14.54 7.31 -4.42
CA GLY A 75 -13.40 6.46 -4.78
C GLY A 75 -12.96 6.73 -6.23
N ALA A 76 -11.65 6.90 -6.44
CA ALA A 76 -10.96 6.89 -7.74
C ALA A 76 -11.34 8.02 -8.74
N GLY A 77 -10.91 9.25 -8.43
CA GLY A 77 -10.81 10.34 -9.39
C GLY A 77 -9.72 11.31 -8.92
N GLY A 78 -8.79 11.67 -9.81
CA GLY A 78 -7.49 12.32 -9.53
C GLY A 78 -7.47 13.67 -8.80
N ASP A 79 -8.61 14.15 -8.30
CA ASP A 79 -8.72 15.43 -7.58
C ASP A 79 -9.19 15.26 -6.12
N ASN A 80 -9.39 14.02 -5.65
CA ASN A 80 -9.83 13.74 -4.28
C ASN A 80 -8.71 13.10 -3.45
N ILE A 81 -7.74 13.93 -3.04
CA ILE A 81 -6.88 13.59 -1.91
C ILE A 81 -7.79 13.48 -0.68
N ARG A 82 -7.95 12.25 -0.16
CA ARG A 82 -8.62 12.00 1.11
C ARG A 82 -7.68 12.39 2.24
N THR A 83 -7.88 13.58 2.79
CA THR A 83 -7.07 14.10 3.92
C THR A 83 -7.59 13.59 5.27
N GLY A 84 -8.67 12.80 5.29
CA GLY A 84 -9.31 12.33 6.52
C GLY A 84 -10.17 13.39 7.21
N ALA A 85 -10.14 14.64 6.73
CA ALA A 85 -10.97 15.75 7.21
C ALA A 85 -12.45 15.65 6.75
N GLU A 86 -12.74 14.77 5.80
CA GLU A 86 -14.09 14.44 5.34
C GLU A 86 -14.88 13.54 6.30
N GLN A 87 -14.24 12.95 7.31
CA GLN A 87 -14.93 12.16 8.34
C GLN A 87 -15.56 13.09 9.40
N PRO A 88 -16.63 12.66 10.10
CA PRO A 88 -17.12 13.40 11.25
C PRO A 88 -16.06 13.41 12.37
N TRP A 89 -15.65 14.60 12.82
CA TRP A 89 -14.73 14.80 13.93
C TRP A 89 -15.50 15.36 15.13
N GLU A 90 -15.27 14.79 16.31
CA GLU A 90 -15.76 15.36 17.56
C GLU A 90 -14.80 16.44 18.09
N PRO A 91 -15.28 17.38 18.93
CA PRO A 91 -14.42 18.42 19.53
C PRO A 91 -13.21 17.85 20.27
N GLU A 92 -13.37 16.72 20.95
CA GLU A 92 -12.32 16.01 21.68
C GLU A 92 -11.21 15.53 20.74
N ASP A 93 -11.57 15.06 19.53
CA ASP A 93 -10.60 14.58 18.55
C ASP A 93 -9.67 15.71 18.10
N LEU A 94 -10.22 16.91 17.88
CA LEU A 94 -9.42 18.10 17.53
C LEU A 94 -8.45 18.51 18.65
N VAL A 95 -8.85 18.39 19.91
CA VAL A 95 -7.98 18.66 21.07
C VAL A 95 -6.84 17.65 21.10
N MET A 96 -7.15 16.37 20.89
CA MET A 96 -6.18 15.28 20.86
C MET A 96 -5.20 15.41 19.69
N ALA A 97 -5.69 15.77 18.49
CA ALA A 97 -4.84 15.97 17.31
C ALA A 97 -3.87 17.15 17.46
N ARG A 98 -4.23 18.16 18.27
CA ARG A 98 -3.31 19.25 18.66
C ARG A 98 -2.32 18.85 19.76
N GLY A 99 -2.46 17.68 20.36
CA GLY A 99 -1.68 17.23 21.51
C GLY A 99 -1.99 18.03 22.79
N GLN A 100 -3.21 18.55 22.92
CA GLN A 100 -3.66 19.29 24.10
C GLN A 100 -4.38 18.36 25.09
N ASP A 101 -4.35 18.74 26.37
CA ASP A 101 -5.11 18.02 27.40
C ASP A 101 -6.63 18.23 27.22
N LEU A 102 -7.42 17.20 27.53
CA LEU A 102 -8.89 17.18 27.47
C LEU A 102 -9.55 17.96 28.61
N THR A 103 -9.16 19.22 28.77
CA THR A 103 -9.80 20.16 29.70
C THR A 103 -11.10 20.73 29.09
N PRO A 104 -12.13 21.05 29.89
CA PRO A 104 -13.38 21.62 29.40
C PRO A 104 -13.20 22.86 28.51
N GLU A 105 -12.24 23.72 28.84
CA GLU A 105 -11.94 24.95 28.10
C GLU A 105 -11.41 24.65 26.69
N ASN A 106 -10.55 23.64 26.56
CA ASN A 106 -10.02 23.22 25.25
C ASN A 106 -11.11 22.58 24.38
N ILE A 107 -12.01 21.81 24.98
CA ILE A 107 -13.14 21.17 24.29
C ILE A 107 -14.13 22.23 23.79
N GLU A 108 -14.47 23.23 24.61
CA GLU A 108 -15.34 24.32 24.18
C GLU A 108 -14.74 25.15 23.03
N ARG A 109 -13.43 25.38 23.07
CA ARG A 109 -12.72 26.04 21.96
C ARG A 109 -12.79 25.20 20.69
N ALA A 110 -12.49 23.91 20.77
CA ALA A 110 -12.56 23.00 19.62
C ALA A 110 -13.97 22.90 19.04
N ARG A 111 -15.00 22.84 19.89
CA ARG A 111 -16.41 22.88 19.47
C ARG A 111 -16.74 24.17 18.72
N ARG A 112 -16.27 25.32 19.23
CA ARG A 112 -16.51 26.61 18.57
C ARG A 112 -15.83 26.68 17.21
N GLU A 113 -14.60 26.18 17.11
CA GLU A 113 -13.86 26.13 15.85
C GLU A 113 -14.48 25.17 14.84
N LEU A 114 -14.99 24.00 15.24
CA LEU A 114 -15.74 23.11 14.35
C LEU A 114 -17.01 23.77 13.83
N ASN A 115 -17.74 24.49 14.69
CA ASN A 115 -18.95 25.19 14.28
C ASN A 115 -18.67 26.37 13.32
N GLU A 116 -17.53 27.05 13.49
CA GLU A 116 -17.18 28.24 12.70
C GLU A 116 -16.45 27.90 11.39
N LEU A 117 -15.51 26.96 11.44
CA LEU A 117 -14.60 26.64 10.34
C LEU A 117 -14.86 25.27 9.71
N GLY A 118 -15.58 24.38 10.40
CA GLY A 118 -15.89 23.03 9.94
C GLY A 118 -14.63 22.27 9.50
N ARG A 119 -14.64 21.80 8.24
CA ARG A 119 -13.56 21.02 7.64
C ARG A 119 -12.20 21.74 7.67
N ALA A 120 -12.19 23.08 7.52
CA ALA A 120 -10.95 23.85 7.51
C ALA A 120 -10.21 23.81 8.86
N ALA A 121 -10.92 23.67 9.98
CA ALA A 121 -10.29 23.50 11.29
C ALA A 121 -9.56 22.15 11.40
N ILE A 122 -10.11 21.11 10.78
CA ILE A 122 -9.54 19.76 10.76
C ILE A 122 -8.30 19.73 9.87
N GLU A 123 -8.39 20.23 8.64
CA GLU A 123 -7.26 20.27 7.68
C GLU A 123 -6.06 21.06 8.21
N LYS A 124 -6.30 22.13 8.98
CA LYS A 124 -5.22 22.90 9.61
C LYS A 124 -4.52 22.12 10.73
N THR A 125 -5.26 21.25 11.41
CA THR A 125 -4.79 20.54 12.60
C THR A 125 -4.14 19.21 12.23
N VAL A 126 -4.64 18.56 11.18
CA VAL A 126 -4.21 17.24 10.72
C VAL A 126 -3.84 17.36 9.24
N PRO A 127 -2.56 17.66 8.92
CA PRO A 127 -2.07 17.77 7.56
C PRO A 127 -1.85 16.42 6.87
#